data_AF-W2Z3G6-F1
#
_entry.id   AF-W2Z3G6-F1
#
_cell.length_a   1.000
_cell.length_b   1.000
_cell.length_c   1.000
_cell.angle_alpha   90.00
_cell.angle_beta   90.00
_cell.angle_gamma   90.00
#
_symmetry.space_group_name_H-M   'P 1'
#
loop_
_entity.id
_entity.type
_entity.pdbx_description
1 polymer ?
#
loop_
_entity_poly.entity_id
_entity_poly.type
_entity_poly.pdbx_seq_one_letter_code
_entity_poly.pdbx_strand_id
1 'polypeptide(L)'
;MEVLSVNATSLTRSKHSSRGSTPRSNTQYKMDEDYSSGNNNAQPQHNPVVTKTKATRCYRPKEWSPEAEEAFRVQQTGWRDMKEYMETYGEPERWQNGFVRCTRVKANGYYTYWRPHRECDDKYLHTVKLFEYA
;
A
#
# COMPACT_ATOMS: atom_id res chain seq x y z
N MET A 1 10.39 58.44 -20.22
CA MET A 1 9.66 58.15 -21.46
C MET A 1 8.66 57.06 -21.15
N GLU A 2 7.39 57.43 -21.29
CA GLU A 2 6.23 56.60 -21.64
C GLU A 2 5.94 55.35 -20.79
N VAL A 3 5.01 55.51 -19.85
CA VAL A 3 4.10 54.46 -19.39
C VAL A 3 3.06 54.21 -20.49
N LEU A 4 3.03 53.02 -21.08
CA LEU A 4 1.99 52.65 -22.05
C LEU A 4 1.06 51.59 -21.45
N SER A 5 -0.10 52.09 -21.04
CA SER A 5 -1.34 51.36 -20.84
C SER A 5 -1.93 50.93 -22.19
N VAL A 6 -2.53 49.73 -22.26
CA VAL A 6 -3.78 49.36 -22.97
C VAL A 6 -3.86 47.82 -23.00
N ASN A 7 -4.97 47.07 -23.04
CA ASN A 7 -6.40 47.21 -22.76
C ASN A 7 -6.92 45.75 -22.81
N ALA A 8 -7.83 45.35 -21.92
CA ALA A 8 -8.44 44.03 -21.98
C ALA A 8 -9.49 43.96 -23.09
N THR A 9 -9.43 42.92 -23.93
CA THR A 9 -10.54 42.53 -24.82
C THR A 9 -10.69 41.01 -24.79
N SER A 10 -11.82 40.57 -24.25
CA SER A 10 -12.30 39.19 -24.29
C SER A 10 -12.77 38.85 -25.72
N LEU A 11 -12.38 37.68 -26.24
CA LEU A 11 -12.98 37.11 -27.45
C LEU A 11 -13.49 35.71 -27.15
N THR A 12 -14.81 35.55 -27.32
CA THR A 12 -15.54 34.31 -27.21
C THR A 12 -15.59 33.58 -28.55
N ARG A 13 -15.25 32.29 -28.50
CA ARG A 13 -15.80 31.13 -29.24
C ARG A 13 -16.08 31.25 -30.75
N SER A 14 -15.47 30.33 -31.50
CA SER A 14 -16.09 29.72 -32.67
C SER A 14 -15.81 28.22 -32.74
N LYS A 15 -16.90 27.44 -32.83
CA LYS A 15 -16.93 26.02 -33.20
C LYS A 15 -17.01 25.95 -34.73
N HIS A 16 -16.28 25.04 -35.37
CA HIS A 16 -16.80 24.16 -36.43
C HIS A 16 -15.75 23.14 -36.88
N SER A 17 -16.26 21.94 -37.07
CA SER A 17 -15.66 20.71 -37.57
C SER A 17 -15.51 20.71 -39.10
N SER A 18 -14.47 20.06 -39.64
CA SER A 18 -14.63 19.01 -40.68
C SER A 18 -13.31 18.39 -41.15
N ARG A 19 -13.22 17.06 -40.98
CA ARG A 19 -12.78 16.00 -41.90
C ARG A 19 -11.55 16.20 -42.81
N GLY A 20 -10.58 15.29 -42.67
CA GLY A 20 -9.64 14.89 -43.72
C GLY A 20 -8.95 13.57 -43.36
N SER A 21 -9.16 12.54 -44.18
CA SER A 21 -8.77 11.15 -43.99
C SER A 21 -7.41 10.81 -44.61
N THR A 22 -6.62 9.93 -43.99
CA THR A 22 -5.50 9.21 -44.62
C THR A 22 -5.52 7.74 -44.21
N PRO A 23 -5.47 6.77 -45.14
CA PRO A 23 -5.54 5.34 -44.81
C PRO A 23 -4.20 4.59 -44.91
N ARG A 24 -4.17 3.42 -44.25
CA ARG A 24 -3.19 2.30 -44.26
C ARG A 24 -1.94 2.54 -43.39
N SER A 25 -1.53 1.62 -42.51
CA SER A 25 -1.40 0.17 -42.71
C SER A 25 -1.64 -0.68 -41.46
N ASN A 26 -2.34 -1.79 -41.72
CA ASN A 26 -2.45 -3.07 -41.00
C ASN A 26 -1.38 -3.38 -39.93
N THR A 27 -1.73 -3.20 -38.65
CA THR A 27 -1.22 -4.01 -37.55
C THR A 27 -2.39 -4.51 -36.71
N GLN A 28 -2.68 -5.79 -36.94
CA GLN A 28 -3.62 -6.62 -36.21
C GLN A 28 -3.19 -6.76 -34.75
N TYR A 29 -3.64 -5.85 -33.90
CA TYR A 29 -3.82 -6.09 -32.48
C TYR A 29 -5.21 -5.61 -32.12
N LYS A 30 -6.18 -6.53 -32.14
CA LYS A 30 -7.52 -6.33 -31.57
C LYS A 30 -7.33 -6.10 -30.08
N MET A 31 -7.44 -4.85 -29.64
CA MET A 31 -7.75 -4.57 -28.24
C MET A 31 -9.27 -4.73 -28.14
N ASP A 32 -9.74 -5.86 -27.64
CA ASP A 32 -11.16 -6.00 -27.30
C ASP A 32 -11.45 -5.02 -26.14
N GLU A 33 -12.21 -3.97 -26.46
CA GLU A 33 -12.76 -2.97 -25.55
C GLU A 33 -13.81 -3.59 -24.63
N ASP A 34 -13.35 -4.32 -23.62
CA ASP A 34 -14.13 -4.57 -22.41
C ASP A 34 -13.30 -4.17 -21.19
N TYR A 35 -12.99 -2.86 -21.09
CA TYR A 35 -12.60 -2.27 -19.81
C TYR A 35 -13.87 -2.09 -18.98
N SER A 36 -14.44 -3.22 -18.56
CA SER A 36 -15.42 -3.27 -17.49
C SER A 36 -14.83 -2.49 -16.32
N SER A 37 -15.47 -1.36 -15.99
CA SER A 37 -15.20 -0.57 -14.79
C SER A 37 -15.60 -1.39 -13.58
N GLY A 38 -14.76 -2.37 -13.24
CA GLY A 38 -14.84 -3.16 -12.03
C GLY A 38 -14.50 -2.25 -10.87
N ASN A 39 -15.55 -1.78 -10.19
CA ASN A 39 -15.47 -1.14 -8.89
C ASN A 39 -14.82 -2.12 -7.90
N ASN A 40 -13.49 -2.16 -7.87
CA ASN A 40 -12.70 -2.99 -6.95
C ASN A 40 -12.73 -2.38 -5.55
N ASN A 41 -13.92 -2.38 -4.94
CA ASN A 41 -14.07 -2.24 -3.50
C ASN A 41 -13.97 -3.61 -2.80
N ALA A 42 -13.15 -4.52 -3.34
CA ALA A 42 -12.73 -5.72 -2.63
C ALA A 42 -11.64 -5.32 -1.61
N GLN A 43 -12.06 -4.58 -0.59
CA GLN A 43 -11.35 -4.60 0.68
C GLN A 43 -11.20 -6.08 1.07
N PRO A 44 -9.98 -6.59 1.32
CA PRO A 44 -9.81 -7.92 1.88
C PRO A 44 -10.67 -7.97 3.15
N GLN A 45 -11.62 -8.91 3.19
CA GLN A 45 -12.41 -9.11 4.41
C GLN A 45 -11.44 -9.55 5.49
N HIS A 46 -11.01 -8.60 6.32
CA HIS A 46 -10.17 -8.84 7.49
C HIS A 46 -11.06 -9.50 8.54
N ASN A 47 -11.31 -10.81 8.38
CA ASN A 47 -11.89 -11.60 9.45
C ASN A 47 -10.99 -11.45 10.68
N PRO A 48 -11.50 -10.98 11.83
CA PRO A 48 -10.69 -10.85 13.03
C PRO A 48 -10.23 -12.24 13.42
N VAL A 49 -8.93 -12.51 13.25
CA VAL A 49 -8.36 -13.79 13.66
C VAL A 49 -8.30 -13.81 15.18
N VAL A 50 -9.01 -14.79 15.74
CA VAL A 50 -9.09 -15.04 17.17
C VAL A 50 -7.81 -15.75 17.58
N THR A 51 -6.83 -14.99 18.06
CA THR A 51 -5.65 -15.55 18.74
C THR A 51 -6.08 -16.15 20.08
N LYS A 52 -5.44 -17.25 20.51
CA LYS A 52 -5.76 -17.93 21.80
C LYS A 52 -5.68 -16.98 23.01
N THR A 53 -4.86 -15.95 22.91
CA THR A 53 -4.76 -14.89 23.93
C THR A 53 -5.38 -13.61 23.39
N LYS A 54 -6.34 -13.04 24.13
CA LYS A 54 -6.89 -11.71 23.85
C LYS A 54 -5.87 -10.66 24.27
N ALA A 55 -5.63 -9.65 23.43
CA ALA A 55 -4.82 -8.51 23.85
C ALA A 55 -5.60 -7.67 24.87
N THR A 56 -4.89 -7.23 25.89
CA THR A 56 -5.40 -6.35 26.93
C THR A 56 -5.51 -4.92 26.42
N ARG A 57 -4.57 -4.50 25.56
CA ARG A 57 -4.53 -3.14 24.99
C ARG A 57 -4.06 -3.16 23.55
N CYS A 58 -4.56 -2.20 22.76
CA CYS A 58 -4.06 -1.88 21.44
C CYS A 58 -3.75 -0.38 21.39
N TYR A 59 -2.55 -0.01 20.96
CA TYR A 59 -2.17 1.39 20.79
C TYR A 59 -1.29 1.57 19.53
N ARG A 60 -1.03 2.82 19.16
CA ARG A 60 -0.16 3.16 18.04
C ARG A 60 1.11 3.82 18.58
N PRO A 61 2.31 3.39 18.16
CA PRO A 61 3.55 3.99 18.61
C PRO A 61 3.65 5.43 18.09
N LYS A 62 4.13 6.35 18.92
CA LYS A 62 4.42 7.74 18.52
C LYS A 62 5.82 7.90 17.97
N GLU A 63 6.74 7.07 18.44
CA GLU A 63 8.15 7.07 18.07
C GLU A 63 8.52 5.67 17.61
N TRP A 64 9.55 5.60 16.76
CA TRP A 64 10.05 4.32 16.30
C TRP A 64 10.73 3.56 17.45
N SER A 65 10.43 2.26 17.53
CA SER A 65 11.06 1.33 18.45
C SER A 65 11.31 0.00 17.74
N PRO A 66 12.22 -0.86 18.25
CA PRO A 66 12.41 -2.21 17.73
C PRO A 66 11.11 -3.02 17.67
N GLU A 67 10.23 -2.84 18.67
CA GLU A 67 8.92 -3.50 18.72
C GLU A 67 7.98 -2.97 17.62
N ALA A 68 7.99 -1.65 17.36
CA ALA A 68 7.23 -1.05 16.27
C ALA A 68 7.73 -1.52 14.89
N GLU A 69 9.03 -1.70 14.73
CA GLU A 69 9.63 -2.26 13.50
C GLU A 69 9.17 -3.71 13.27
N GLU A 70 9.21 -4.56 14.30
CA GLU A 70 8.74 -5.94 14.18
C GLU A 70 7.25 -6.01 13.88
N ALA A 71 6.43 -5.22 14.59
CA ALA A 71 5.01 -5.14 14.35
C ALA A 71 4.70 -4.65 12.92
N PHE A 72 5.47 -3.68 12.42
CA PHE A 72 5.35 -3.22 11.03
C PHE A 72 5.58 -4.36 10.03
N ARG A 73 6.67 -5.11 10.16
CA ARG A 73 7.01 -6.23 9.24
C ARG A 73 5.92 -7.31 9.23
N VAL A 74 5.43 -7.65 10.42
CA VAL A 74 4.42 -8.69 10.61
C VAL A 74 3.05 -8.22 10.08
N GLN A 75 2.68 -6.96 10.33
CA GLN A 75 1.42 -6.39 9.84
C GLN A 75 1.39 -6.18 8.33
N GLN A 76 2.52 -5.83 7.74
CA GLN A 76 2.63 -5.68 6.29
C GLN A 76 2.41 -7.01 5.55
N THR A 77 2.67 -8.15 6.21
CA THR A 77 2.38 -9.49 5.68
C THR A 77 0.99 -10.02 6.03
N GLY A 78 0.16 -9.19 6.68
CA GLY A 78 -1.25 -9.47 6.99
C GLY A 78 -1.49 -10.17 8.33
N TRP A 79 -0.46 -10.33 9.16
CA TRP A 79 -0.59 -10.87 10.51
C TRP A 79 -0.81 -9.74 11.51
N ARG A 80 -1.55 -10.01 12.58
CA ARG A 80 -1.82 -9.01 13.61
C ARG A 80 -0.57 -8.70 14.43
N ASP A 81 0.12 -9.74 14.86
CA ASP A 81 1.32 -9.67 15.68
C ASP A 81 2.18 -10.93 15.53
N MET A 82 3.36 -10.89 16.15
CA MET A 82 4.32 -11.97 16.08
C MET A 82 3.79 -13.27 16.71
N LYS A 83 2.91 -13.16 17.71
CA LYS A 83 2.35 -14.33 18.39
C LYS A 83 1.43 -15.12 17.46
N GLU A 84 0.59 -14.44 16.69
CA GLU A 84 -0.26 -15.07 15.68
C GLU A 84 0.58 -15.75 14.58
N TYR A 85 1.64 -15.06 14.12
CA TYR A 85 2.56 -15.63 13.14
C TYR A 85 3.24 -16.89 13.67
N MET A 86 3.74 -16.83 14.91
CA MET A 86 4.42 -17.95 15.57
C MET A 86 3.50 -19.14 15.85
N GLU A 87 2.23 -18.89 16.17
CA GLU A 87 1.24 -19.96 16.33
C GLU A 87 0.98 -20.71 15.01
N THR A 88 1.09 -20.02 13.87
CA THR A 88 0.79 -20.60 12.55
C THR A 88 2.01 -21.26 11.89
N TYR A 89 3.18 -20.61 11.94
CA TYR A 89 4.40 -21.04 11.23
C TYR A 89 5.61 -21.25 12.13
N GLY A 90 5.52 -20.94 13.42
CA GLY A 90 6.66 -20.99 14.34
C GLY A 90 7.56 -19.75 14.28
N GLU A 91 8.77 -19.89 14.79
CA GLU A 91 9.71 -18.78 14.87
C GLU A 91 10.17 -18.32 13.48
N PRO A 92 10.01 -17.02 13.13
CA PRO A 92 10.50 -16.51 11.86
C PRO A 92 12.03 -16.48 11.83
N GLU A 93 12.61 -16.52 10.62
CA GLU A 93 14.02 -16.26 10.45
C GLU A 93 14.36 -14.83 10.87
N ARG A 94 15.44 -14.64 11.64
CA ARG A 94 15.91 -13.35 12.15
C ARG A 94 17.30 -13.00 11.62
N TRP A 95 17.58 -11.71 11.51
CA TRP A 95 18.91 -11.16 11.26
C TRP A 95 19.77 -11.18 12.54
N GLN A 96 21.08 -10.94 12.44
CA GLN A 96 21.97 -10.90 13.62
C GLN A 96 21.58 -9.83 14.65
N ASN A 97 20.88 -8.77 14.23
CA ASN A 97 20.39 -7.73 15.12
C ASN A 97 19.04 -8.06 15.79
N GLY A 98 18.48 -9.24 15.52
CA GLY A 98 17.22 -9.71 16.10
C GLY A 98 15.98 -9.37 15.27
N PHE A 99 16.06 -8.52 14.23
CA PHE A 99 14.90 -8.20 13.41
C PHE A 99 14.48 -9.36 12.51
N VAL A 100 13.18 -9.46 12.25
CA VAL A 100 12.61 -10.47 11.36
C VAL A 100 13.20 -10.32 9.96
N ARG A 101 13.82 -11.38 9.45
CA ARG A 101 14.40 -11.46 8.12
C ARG A 101 13.40 -11.93 7.08
N CYS A 102 12.56 -12.90 7.43
CA CYS A 102 11.64 -13.53 6.49
C CYS A 102 10.30 -13.82 7.16
N THR A 103 9.21 -13.40 6.51
CA THR A 103 7.83 -13.67 6.92
C THR A 103 7.02 -14.21 5.74
N ARG A 104 6.08 -15.10 6.00
CA ARG A 104 5.10 -15.55 4.98
C ARG A 104 3.89 -14.63 4.96
N VAL A 105 3.40 -14.27 3.78
CA VAL A 105 2.18 -13.46 3.62
C VAL A 105 0.96 -14.32 3.94
N LYS A 106 0.06 -13.82 4.80
CA LYS A 106 -1.11 -14.56 5.25
C LYS A 106 -2.08 -14.94 4.12
N ALA A 107 -2.23 -14.07 3.13
CA ALA A 107 -3.21 -14.24 2.05
C ALA A 107 -2.81 -15.31 1.02
N ASN A 108 -1.52 -15.43 0.69
CA ASN A 108 -1.04 -16.28 -0.42
C ASN A 108 0.12 -17.21 -0.05
N GLY A 109 0.69 -17.08 1.15
CA GLY A 109 1.78 -17.93 1.65
C GLY A 109 3.16 -17.64 1.08
N TYR A 110 3.32 -16.62 0.21
CA TYR A 110 4.63 -16.24 -0.33
C TYR A 110 5.53 -15.61 0.73
N TYR A 111 6.85 -15.71 0.51
CA TYR A 111 7.83 -15.12 1.41
C TYR A 111 8.07 -13.64 1.11
N THR A 112 8.08 -12.83 2.16
CA THR A 112 8.53 -11.44 2.17
C THR A 112 9.84 -11.39 2.92
N TYR A 113 10.87 -10.85 2.26
CA TYR A 113 12.19 -10.67 2.82
C TYR A 113 12.38 -9.23 3.26
N TRP A 114 12.93 -9.05 4.45
CA TRP A 114 13.16 -7.76 5.07
C TRP A 114 14.65 -7.47 5.13
N ARG A 115 15.02 -6.19 5.06
CA ARG A 115 16.41 -5.80 5.24
C ARG A 115 16.85 -5.88 6.70
N PRO A 116 18.17 -6.00 6.94
CA PRO A 116 18.70 -5.98 8.30
C PRO A 116 18.58 -4.58 8.94
N HIS A 117 18.49 -3.50 8.17
CA HIS A 117 18.26 -2.16 8.74
C HIS A 117 16.76 -1.87 8.92
N ARG A 118 16.49 -0.76 9.62
CA ARG A 118 15.17 -0.17 9.81
C ARG A 118 14.47 0.09 8.47
N GLU A 119 13.23 -0.38 8.35
CA GLU A 119 12.35 -0.17 7.18
C GLU A 119 11.09 0.64 7.56
N CYS A 120 10.73 0.68 8.84
CA CYS A 120 9.60 1.46 9.31
C CYS A 120 9.98 2.95 9.42
N ASP A 121 9.71 3.70 8.35
CA ASP A 121 9.79 5.17 8.37
C ASP A 121 8.74 5.78 9.32
N ASP A 122 9.04 6.96 9.87
CA ASP A 122 8.14 7.66 10.80
C ASP A 122 6.75 7.94 10.19
N LYS A 123 6.68 8.14 8.86
CA LYS A 123 5.41 8.29 8.13
C LYS A 123 4.50 7.07 8.26
N TYR A 124 5.03 5.87 8.52
CA TYR A 124 4.25 4.64 8.65
C TYR A 124 3.92 4.27 10.09
N LEU A 125 4.51 4.92 11.11
CA LEU A 125 4.26 4.58 12.51
C LEU A 125 2.78 4.66 12.90
N HIS A 126 2.03 5.60 12.33
CA HIS A 126 0.61 5.76 12.60
C HIS A 126 -0.26 4.59 12.08
N THR A 127 0.26 3.76 11.17
CA THR A 127 -0.44 2.57 10.66
C THR A 127 -0.18 1.34 11.52
N VAL A 128 0.96 1.30 12.20
CA VAL A 128 1.40 0.19 13.06
C VAL A 128 0.55 0.12 14.33
N LYS A 129 0.08 -1.07 14.67
CA LYS A 129 -0.66 -1.34 15.90
C LYS A 129 0.18 -2.21 16.85
N LEU A 130 0.44 -1.73 18.06
CA LEU A 130 1.06 -2.55 19.09
C LEU A 130 -0.02 -3.14 20.00
N PHE A 131 0.18 -4.40 20.38
CA PHE A 131 -0.75 -5.16 21.19
C PHE A 131 -0.07 -5.63 22.48
N GLU A 132 -0.62 -5.23 23.62
CA GLU A 132 -0.15 -5.67 24.93
C GLU A 132 -0.99 -6.85 25.41
N TYR A 133 -0.31 -7.81 26.04
CA TYR A 133 -0.90 -9.01 26.62
C TYR A 133 -0.63 -8.99 28.12
N ALA A 134 -1.67 -9.26 28.93
CA ALA A 134 -1.56 -9.42 30.38
C ALA A 134 -1.30 -10.88 30.76
#